data_AF-A0A0C9ZUI3-F1
#
_entry.id   AF-A0A0C9ZUI3-F1
#
_cell.length_a   1.000
_cell.length_b   1.000
_cell.length_c   1.000
_cell.angle_alpha   90.00
_cell.angle_beta   90.00
_cell.angle_gamma   90.00
#
_symmetry.space_group_name_H-M   'P 1'
#
loop_
_entity.id
_entity.type
_entity.pdbx_description
1 polymer ?
#
loop_
_entity_poly.entity_id
_entity_poly.type
_entity_poly.pdbx_seq_one_letter_code
_entity_poly.pdbx_strand_id
1 'polypeptide(L)'
;KVRKSKGHAAAHDYEDSVQQLINFAIADFRSWLASNHAYPDRVTQVSWAKESWKEGCKHYDIEMAFNNELIKMITCRTSHLTGEVKAKLRPLVESVYGFECS
;
A
#
# COMPACT_ATOMS: atom_id res chain seq x y z
N LYS A 1 -18.95 3.47 10.17
CA LYS A 1 -19.68 4.51 9.39
C LYS A 1 -18.68 5.54 8.85
N VAL A 2 -18.84 6.00 7.60
CA VAL A 2 -18.01 7.08 7.01
C VAL A 2 -18.53 8.43 7.50
N ARG A 3 -17.67 9.24 8.13
CA ARG A 3 -17.92 10.66 8.40
C ARG A 3 -17.89 11.40 7.06
N LYS A 4 -18.97 12.08 6.69
CA LYS A 4 -19.06 12.81 5.42
C LYS A 4 -17.92 13.85 5.31
N SER A 5 -17.03 13.69 4.35
CA SER A 5 -16.09 14.73 3.91
C SER A 5 -16.40 15.17 2.48
N LYS A 6 -16.10 16.43 2.13
CA LYS A 6 -16.31 17.00 0.78
C LYS A 6 -15.13 16.72 -0.18
N GLY A 7 -14.26 15.75 0.13
CA GLY A 7 -13.03 15.43 -0.60
C GLY A 7 -12.85 13.93 -0.89
N HIS A 8 -11.68 13.53 -1.39
CA HIS A 8 -11.35 12.10 -1.52
C HIS A 8 -11.38 11.42 -0.15
N ALA A 9 -12.05 10.27 -0.06
CA ALA A 9 -12.12 9.47 1.15
C ALA A 9 -10.71 9.22 1.71
N ALA A 10 -10.49 9.70 2.92
CA ALA A 10 -9.24 9.53 3.65
C ALA A 10 -9.46 8.62 4.85
N ALA A 11 -8.41 8.00 5.38
CA ALA A 11 -8.53 7.10 6.52
C ALA A 11 -9.26 7.75 7.72
N HIS A 12 -9.01 9.04 7.99
CA HIS A 12 -9.67 9.77 9.10
C HIS A 12 -11.18 9.97 8.92
N ASP A 13 -11.73 9.71 7.73
CA ASP A 13 -13.17 9.72 7.50
C ASP A 13 -13.85 8.46 8.05
N TYR A 14 -13.09 7.46 8.49
CA TYR A 14 -13.61 6.21 9.04
C TYR A 14 -13.52 6.18 10.57
N GLU A 15 -14.31 5.31 11.19
CA GLU A 15 -14.19 5.00 12.62
C GLU A 15 -12.78 4.49 12.95
N ASP A 16 -12.33 4.71 14.18
CA ASP A 16 -10.95 4.41 14.59
C ASP A 16 -10.56 2.94 14.37
N SER A 17 -11.50 2.01 14.53
CA SER A 17 -11.30 0.58 14.23
C SER A 17 -10.99 0.34 12.76
N VAL A 18 -11.70 1.03 11.86
CA VAL A 18 -11.50 0.93 10.41
C VAL A 18 -10.22 1.66 9.99
N GLN A 19 -9.82 2.72 10.69
CA GLN A 19 -8.51 3.35 10.47
C GLN A 19 -7.35 2.40 10.78
N GLN A 20 -7.42 1.67 11.90
CA GLN A 20 -6.41 0.66 12.25
C GLN A 20 -6.35 -0.44 11.20
N LEU A 21 -7.52 -0.89 10.72
CA LEU A 21 -7.64 -1.84 9.62
C LEU A 21 -6.98 -1.33 8.32
N ILE A 22 -7.27 -0.09 7.91
CA ILE A 22 -6.66 0.53 6.71
C ILE A 22 -5.13 0.57 6.87
N ASN A 23 -4.63 1.00 8.02
CA ASN A 23 -3.19 1.08 8.28
C ASN A 23 -2.51 -0.29 8.24
N PHE A 24 -3.16 -1.32 8.81
CA PHE A 24 -2.69 -2.69 8.73
C PHE A 24 -2.62 -3.18 7.27
N ALA A 25 -3.70 -3.00 6.51
CA ALA A 25 -3.74 -3.45 5.11
C ALA A 25 -2.67 -2.73 4.25
N ILE A 26 -2.37 -1.45 4.52
CA ILE A 26 -1.27 -0.73 3.89
C ILE A 26 0.08 -1.36 4.25
N ALA A 27 0.31 -1.67 5.53
CA ALA A 27 1.57 -2.25 5.98
C ALA A 27 1.80 -3.65 5.43
N ASP A 28 0.75 -4.49 5.43
CA ASP A 28 0.79 -5.83 4.84
C ASP A 28 1.07 -5.76 3.34
N PHE A 29 0.33 -4.93 2.60
CA PHE A 29 0.55 -4.74 1.17
C PHE A 29 1.97 -4.25 0.84
N ARG A 30 2.53 -3.32 1.64
CA ARG A 30 3.94 -2.89 1.50
C ARG A 30 4.91 -4.04 1.72
N SER A 31 4.61 -4.97 2.64
CA SER A 31 5.44 -6.14 2.91
C SER A 31 5.44 -7.11 1.72
N TRP A 32 4.31 -7.28 1.04
CA TRP A 32 4.22 -8.05 -0.20
C TRP A 32 5.08 -7.43 -1.32
N LEU A 33 5.01 -6.11 -1.51
CA LEU A 33 5.84 -5.40 -2.50
C LEU A 33 7.34 -5.56 -2.22
N ALA A 34 7.74 -5.43 -0.95
CA ALA A 34 9.14 -5.53 -0.55
C ALA A 34 9.70 -6.97 -0.67
N SER A 35 8.87 -7.98 -0.45
CA SER A 35 9.31 -9.38 -0.35
C SER A 35 9.19 -10.16 -1.66
N ASN A 36 8.24 -9.82 -2.52
CA ASN A 36 7.95 -10.60 -3.72
C ASN A 36 8.34 -9.86 -5.00
N HIS A 37 7.77 -8.68 -5.23
CA HIS A 37 8.00 -7.92 -6.45
C HIS A 37 7.72 -6.44 -6.20
N ALA A 38 8.75 -5.62 -6.30
CA ALA A 38 8.65 -4.18 -6.00
C ALA A 38 7.85 -3.40 -7.04
N TYR A 39 7.74 -3.88 -8.29
CA TYR A 39 7.08 -3.18 -9.40
C TYR A 39 5.97 -4.00 -10.08
N PRO A 40 4.97 -4.50 -9.35
CA PRO A 40 3.92 -5.32 -9.95
C PRO A 40 3.01 -4.52 -10.87
N ASP A 41 2.42 -5.21 -11.83
CA ASP A 41 1.38 -4.62 -12.66
C ASP A 41 0.12 -4.24 -11.84
N ARG A 42 -0.77 -3.47 -12.46
CA ARG A 42 -1.97 -2.96 -11.78
C ARG A 42 -2.91 -4.08 -11.32
N VAL A 43 -2.99 -5.18 -12.04
CA VAL A 43 -3.89 -6.30 -11.71
C VAL A 43 -3.40 -6.98 -10.43
N THR A 44 -2.10 -7.25 -10.36
CA THR A 44 -1.40 -7.84 -9.21
C THR A 44 -1.50 -6.92 -7.99
N GLN A 45 -1.27 -5.61 -8.16
CA GLN A 45 -1.45 -4.64 -7.07
C GLN A 45 -2.87 -4.66 -6.48
N VAL A 46 -3.89 -4.69 -7.33
CA VAL A 46 -5.29 -4.75 -6.88
C VAL A 46 -5.58 -6.08 -6.18
N SER A 47 -5.05 -7.19 -6.68
CA SER A 47 -5.21 -8.49 -6.05
C SER A 47 -4.60 -8.52 -4.65
N TRP A 48 -3.35 -8.07 -4.50
CA TRP A 48 -2.68 -8.04 -3.21
C TRP A 48 -3.34 -7.07 -2.23
N ALA A 49 -3.76 -5.89 -2.69
CA ALA A 49 -4.48 -4.95 -1.84
C ALA A 49 -5.81 -5.52 -1.30
N LYS A 50 -6.53 -6.33 -2.09
CA LYS A 50 -7.72 -7.03 -1.63
C LYS A 50 -7.39 -8.08 -0.58
N GLU A 51 -6.29 -8.81 -0.75
CA GLU A 51 -5.93 -9.85 0.23
C GLU A 51 -5.40 -9.24 1.52
N SER A 52 -4.60 -8.18 1.45
CA SER A 52 -4.18 -7.41 2.63
C SER A 52 -5.37 -6.81 3.38
N TRP A 53 -6.42 -6.38 2.67
CA TRP A 53 -7.67 -5.94 3.30
C TRP A 53 -8.37 -7.09 4.03
N LYS A 54 -8.52 -8.25 3.38
CA LYS A 54 -9.15 -9.43 3.99
C LYS A 54 -8.38 -9.92 5.22
N GLU A 55 -7.05 -9.93 5.15
CA GLU A 55 -6.22 -10.33 6.30
C GLU A 55 -6.37 -9.34 7.45
N GLY A 56 -6.44 -8.04 7.15
CA GLY A 56 -6.77 -7.04 8.16
C GLY A 56 -8.15 -7.26 8.78
N CYS A 57 -9.17 -7.52 7.96
CA CYS A 57 -10.53 -7.79 8.45
C CYS A 57 -10.54 -8.98 9.40
N LYS A 58 -9.80 -10.05 9.06
CA LYS A 58 -9.61 -11.21 9.91
C LYS A 58 -8.84 -10.89 11.20
N HIS A 59 -7.78 -10.08 11.11
CA HIS A 59 -6.95 -9.70 12.26
C HIS A 59 -7.72 -8.90 13.31
N TYR A 60 -8.59 -7.99 12.88
CA TYR A 60 -9.38 -7.15 13.77
C TYR A 60 -10.80 -7.66 14.05
N ASP A 61 -11.16 -8.84 13.53
CA ASP A 61 -12.52 -9.42 13.60
C ASP A 61 -13.60 -8.44 13.10
N ILE A 62 -13.34 -7.81 11.96
CA ILE A 62 -14.23 -6.83 11.32
C ILE A 62 -14.78 -7.42 10.02
N GLU A 63 -16.09 -7.58 9.93
CA GLU A 63 -16.76 -7.96 8.68
C GLU A 63 -17.07 -6.72 7.84
N MET A 64 -16.15 -6.37 6.94
CA MET A 64 -16.29 -5.22 6.06
C MET A 64 -15.80 -5.53 4.64
N ALA A 65 -16.68 -5.36 3.66
CA ALA A 65 -16.34 -5.47 2.25
C ALA A 65 -15.41 -4.32 1.83
N PHE A 66 -14.39 -4.63 1.02
CA PHE A 66 -13.61 -3.61 0.36
C PHE A 66 -14.45 -2.87 -0.70
N ASN A 67 -14.06 -1.65 -1.01
CA ASN A 67 -14.60 -0.88 -2.13
C ASN A 67 -13.44 -0.28 -2.94
N ASN A 68 -13.74 0.34 -4.09
CA ASN A 68 -12.71 0.90 -4.97
C ASN A 68 -11.86 1.99 -4.28
N GLU A 69 -12.42 2.75 -3.35
CA GLU A 69 -11.70 3.80 -2.62
C GLU A 69 -10.71 3.23 -1.61
N LEU A 70 -11.09 2.17 -0.89
CA LEU A 70 -10.21 1.45 0.04
C LEU A 70 -9.03 0.80 -0.69
N ILE A 71 -9.31 0.11 -1.79
CA ILE A 71 -8.26 -0.48 -2.63
C ILE A 71 -7.34 0.62 -3.20
N LYS A 72 -7.90 1.76 -3.61
CA LYS A 72 -7.11 2.91 -4.04
C LYS A 72 -6.25 3.47 -2.92
N MET A 73 -6.77 3.60 -1.70
CA MET A 73 -5.98 4.05 -0.54
C MET A 73 -4.79 3.14 -0.24
N ILE A 74 -4.98 1.83 -0.31
CA ILE A 74 -3.91 0.84 -0.09
C ILE A 74 -2.86 0.94 -1.21
N THR A 75 -3.29 0.93 -2.46
CA THR A 75 -2.40 0.94 -3.64
C THR A 75 -1.74 2.30 -3.90
N CYS A 76 -2.31 3.42 -3.47
CA CYS A 76 -1.68 4.74 -3.62
C CYS A 76 -0.34 4.86 -2.90
N ARG A 77 -0.03 3.96 -1.96
CA ARG A 77 1.25 3.97 -1.22
C ARG A 77 2.38 3.19 -1.92
N THR A 78 2.10 2.52 -3.06
CA THR A 78 3.10 1.81 -3.87
C THR A 78 4.22 2.74 -4.35
N SER A 79 3.88 3.95 -4.82
CA SER A 79 4.86 4.89 -5.40
C SER A 79 5.89 5.38 -4.38
N HIS A 80 5.48 5.53 -3.11
CA HIS A 80 6.39 5.94 -2.04
C HIS A 80 7.44 4.86 -1.76
N LEU A 81 6.98 3.61 -1.57
CA LEU A 81 7.88 2.48 -1.31
C LEU A 81 8.84 2.25 -2.50
N THR A 82 8.31 2.24 -3.72
CA THR A 82 9.13 2.04 -4.92
C THR A 82 10.13 3.18 -5.15
N GLY A 83 9.79 4.41 -4.78
CA GLY A 83 10.71 5.54 -4.75
C GLY A 83 11.83 5.35 -3.73
N GLU A 84 11.50 4.94 -2.50
CA GLU A 84 12.47 4.62 -1.44
C GLU A 84 13.43 3.50 -1.86
N VAL A 85 12.89 2.41 -2.42
CA VAL A 85 13.68 1.27 -2.92
C VAL A 85 14.61 1.71 -4.04
N LYS A 86 14.09 2.46 -5.02
CA LYS A 86 14.91 3.00 -6.14
C LYS A 86 16.02 3.90 -5.63
N ALA A 87 15.73 4.79 -4.69
CA ALA A 87 16.72 5.73 -4.14
C ALA A 87 17.87 5.01 -3.44
N LYS A 88 17.58 3.90 -2.73
CA LYS A 88 18.59 3.07 -2.05
C LYS A 88 19.37 2.17 -3.02
N LEU A 89 18.72 1.66 -4.07
CA LEU A 89 19.37 0.79 -5.06
C LEU A 89 20.26 1.56 -6.03
N ARG A 90 19.90 2.81 -6.38
CA ARG A 90 20.65 3.63 -7.33
C ARG A 90 22.17 3.68 -7.07
N PRO A 91 22.66 4.06 -5.86
CA PRO A 91 24.10 4.10 -5.62
C PRO A 91 24.79 2.73 -5.73
N LEU A 92 24.08 1.64 -5.43
CA LEU A 92 24.61 0.28 -5.58
C LEU A 92 24.76 -0.08 -7.06
N VAL A 93 23.77 0.26 -7.88
CA VAL A 93 23.82 0.04 -9.33
C VAL A 93 24.92 0.88 -9.96
N GLU A 94 25.04 2.16 -9.57
CA GLU A 94 26.12 3.05 -10.03
C GLU A 94 27.50 2.46 -9.71
N SER A 95 27.70 1.97 -8.47
CA SER A 95 28.95 1.33 -8.07
C SER A 95 29.25 0.03 -8.80
N VAL A 96 28.27 -0.84 -9.02
CA VAL A 96 28.47 -2.17 -9.63
C VAL A 96 28.70 -2.07 -11.13
N TYR A 97 28.00 -1.17 -11.80
CA TYR A 97 28.03 -1.03 -13.26
C TYR A 97 28.92 0.11 -13.75
N GLY A 98 29.56 0.86 -12.85
CA GLY A 98 30.50 1.93 -13.20
C GLY A 98 29.84 3.16 -13.80
N PHE A 99 28.59 3.46 -13.43
CA PHE A 99 27.97 4.71 -13.84
C PHE A 99 28.54 5.85 -12.99
N GLU A 100 29.22 6.80 -13.63
CA GLU A 100 29.65 8.04 -12.97
C GLU A 100 28.44 8.98 -12.82
N CYS A 101 28.09 9.35 -11.59
CA CYS A 101 27.17 10.47 -11.36
C CYS A 101 27.84 11.77 -11.82
N SER A 102 27.46 12.25 -13.01
CA SER A 102 27.72 13.64 -13.44
C SER A 102 26.78 14.61 -12.75
#